data_AF-A0A4Y2UTZ8-F1
#
_entry.id   AF-A0A4Y2UTZ8-F1
#
_cell.length_a   1.000
_cell.length_b   1.000
_cell.length_c   1.000
_cell.angle_alpha   90.00
_cell.angle_beta   90.00
_cell.angle_gamma   90.00
#
_symmetry.space_group_name_H-M   'P 1'
#
loop_
_entity.id
_entity.type
_entity.pdbx_description
1 polymer ?
#
loop_
_entity_poly.entity_id
_entity_poly.type
_entity_poly.pdbx_seq_one_letter_code
_entity_poly.pdbx_strand_id
1 'polypeptide(L)'
;MSKDYNTHLRHMENDLVSDPRRFWSYFKNKNINSPDSLFYNNMRYNNDGDIANAFADYFSSVFKPSMDFDGNDECKSDCVGDLVKIENVTYDDVVLAISELKSSLTVGVDNIPSFIIKGCS
;
A
#
# COMPACT_ATOMS: atom_id res chain seq x y z
N MET A 1 15.68 12.46 23.49
CA MET A 1 14.43 11.70 23.27
C MET A 1 14.73 10.21 23.43
N SER A 2 13.90 9.51 24.20
CA SER A 2 14.25 8.27 24.92
C SER A 2 14.53 7.07 24.01
N LYS A 3 15.49 6.24 24.41
CA LYS A 3 15.88 4.96 23.78
C LYS A 3 14.68 4.06 23.49
N ASP A 4 13.63 4.15 24.31
CA ASP A 4 12.39 3.37 24.20
C ASP A 4 11.55 3.75 22.97
N TYR A 5 11.57 5.02 22.56
CA TYR A 5 10.84 5.48 21.37
C TYR A 5 11.48 4.93 20.08
N ASN A 6 12.80 4.92 20.02
CA ASN A 6 13.52 4.34 18.88
C ASN A 6 13.34 2.82 18.81
N THR A 7 13.30 2.14 19.96
CA THR A 7 12.98 0.70 20.00
C THR A 7 11.57 0.43 19.47
N HIS A 8 10.59 1.22 19.90
CA HIS A 8 9.21 1.11 19.41
C HIS A 8 9.10 1.36 17.90
N LEU A 9 9.79 2.38 17.36
CA LEU A 9 9.83 2.63 15.92
C LEU A 9 10.41 1.43 15.15
N ARG A 10 11.53 0.87 15.60
CA ARG A 10 12.15 -0.30 14.95
C ARG A 10 11.24 -1.54 14.98
N HIS A 11 10.55 -1.76 16.10
CA HIS A 11 9.56 -2.83 16.19
C HIS A 11 8.43 -2.65 15.18
N MET A 12 7.93 -1.42 15.03
CA MET A 12 6.88 -1.11 14.05
C MET A 12 7.38 -1.21 12.61
N GLU A 13 8.61 -0.76 12.31
CA GLU A 13 9.24 -0.96 11.00
C GLU A 13 9.38 -2.45 10.67
N ASN A 14 9.69 -3.28 11.66
CA ASN A 14 9.73 -4.74 11.49
C ASN A 14 8.33 -5.36 11.30
N ASP A 15 7.29 -4.76 11.88
CA ASP A 15 5.89 -5.19 11.67
C ASP A 15 5.45 -4.98 10.22
N LEU A 16 6.05 -4.03 9.48
CA LEU A 16 5.77 -3.85 8.05
C LEU A 16 6.03 -5.14 7.24
N VAL A 17 7.06 -5.89 7.62
CA VAL A 17 7.45 -7.15 6.95
C VAL A 17 6.80 -8.35 7.62
N SER A 18 6.78 -8.40 8.95
CA SER A 18 6.37 -9.58 9.71
C SER A 18 4.86 -9.71 9.96
N ASP A 19 4.13 -8.60 10.11
CA ASP A 19 2.67 -8.58 10.22
C ASP A 19 2.11 -7.24 9.71
N PRO A 20 1.95 -7.08 8.39
CA PRO A 20 1.52 -5.83 7.78
C PRO A 20 0.20 -5.31 8.35
N ARG A 21 -0.68 -6.19 8.85
CA ARG A 21 -1.97 -5.79 9.44
C ARG A 21 -1.77 -4.98 10.72
N ARG A 22 -0.80 -5.34 11.56
CA ARG A 22 -0.44 -4.58 12.77
C ARG A 22 0.13 -3.22 12.42
N PHE A 23 1.03 -3.18 11.44
CA PHE A 23 1.56 -1.93 10.92
C PHE A 23 0.42 -0.99 10.47
N TRP A 24 -0.45 -1.44 9.57
CA TRP A 24 -1.53 -0.60 9.06
C TRP A 24 -2.59 -0.24 10.11
N SER A 25 -2.87 -1.13 11.07
CA SER A 25 -3.78 -0.82 12.20
C SER A 25 -3.26 0.34 13.05
N TYR A 26 -1.94 0.41 13.27
CA TYR A 26 -1.32 1.52 13.99
C TYR A 26 -1.52 2.86 13.25
N PHE A 27 -1.26 2.90 11.95
CA PHE A 27 -1.40 4.13 11.15
C PHE A 27 -2.87 4.54 10.98
N LYS A 28 -3.79 3.58 10.86
CA LYS A 28 -5.23 3.83 10.72
C LYS A 28 -5.83 4.59 11.91
N ASN A 29 -5.33 4.31 13.12
CA ASN A 29 -5.83 4.92 14.36
C ASN A 29 -5.10 6.22 14.74
N LYS A 30 -4.10 6.63 13.94
CA LYS A 30 -3.31 7.82 14.21
C LYS A 30 -3.75 8.93 13.26
N ASN A 31 -4.08 10.10 13.80
CA ASN A 31 -4.34 11.27 12.97
C ASN A 31 -2.97 11.83 12.53
N ILE A 32 -2.46 11.32 11.41
CA ILE A 32 -1.15 11.70 10.86
C ILE A 32 -1.37 12.99 10.07
N ASN A 33 -1.27 14.13 10.75
CA ASN A 33 -1.02 15.36 10.03
C ASN A 33 0.34 15.26 9.33
N SER A 34 0.55 16.01 8.25
CA SER A 34 1.88 16.17 7.66
C SER A 34 2.90 16.49 8.75
N PRO A 35 4.11 15.89 8.71
CA PRO A 35 5.13 16.18 9.71
C PRO A 35 5.47 17.67 9.67
N ASP A 36 5.50 18.33 10.84
CA ASP A 36 5.81 19.77 10.95
C ASP A 36 7.17 20.13 10.32
N SER A 37 8.11 19.17 10.27
CA SER A 37 9.34 19.30 9.51
C SER A 37 9.94 17.94 9.14
N LEU A 38 10.62 17.89 8.00
CA LEU A 38 11.41 16.75 7.52
C LEU A 38 12.90 17.12 7.54
N PHE A 39 13.77 16.20 7.96
CA PHE A 39 15.22 16.35 7.83
C PHE A 39 15.76 15.30 6.87
N TYR A 40 16.30 15.72 5.73
CA TYR A 40 16.83 14.84 4.70
C TYR A 40 17.99 15.52 3.99
N ASN A 41 19.05 14.76 3.69
CA ASN A 41 20.27 15.25 3.02
C ASN A 41 20.84 16.55 3.65
N ASN A 42 20.94 16.59 4.99
CA ASN A 42 21.38 17.74 5.77
C ASN A 42 20.52 19.01 5.65
N MET A 43 19.36 18.93 4.99
CA MET A 43 18.40 20.02 4.85
C MET A 43 17.16 19.76 5.71
N ARG A 44 16.60 20.85 6.26
CA ARG A 44 15.34 20.84 7.00
C ARG A 44 14.25 21.48 6.14
N TYR A 45 13.17 20.75 5.90
CA TYR A 45 11.99 21.21 5.19
C TYR A 45 10.86 21.43 6.19
N ASN A 46 10.18 22.57 6.13
CA ASN A 46 9.16 22.97 7.12
C ASN A 46 7.79 23.26 6.49
N ASN A 47 7.63 23.07 5.19
CA ASN A 47 6.35 23.24 4.51
C ASN A 47 6.00 21.97 3.73
N ASP A 48 4.72 21.69 3.65
CA ASP A 48 4.19 20.44 3.07
C ASP A 48 4.65 20.22 1.61
N GLY A 49 4.76 21.29 0.82
CA GLY A 49 5.18 21.23 -0.58
C GLY A 49 6.62 20.74 -0.71
N ASP A 50 7.55 21.36 0.02
CA ASP A 50 8.96 20.97 -0.01
C ASP A 50 9.19 19.59 0.61
N ILE A 51 8.41 19.22 1.64
CA ILE A 51 8.43 17.88 2.22
C ILE A 51 7.99 16.84 1.17
N ALA A 52 6.90 17.12 0.45
CA ALA A 52 6.39 16.23 -0.60
C ALA A 52 7.39 16.11 -1.77
N ASN A 53 8.01 17.22 -2.18
CA ASN A 53 9.04 17.22 -3.22
C ASN A 53 10.28 16.42 -2.80
N ALA A 54 10.79 16.64 -1.58
CA ALA A 54 11.93 15.88 -1.07
C ALA A 54 11.63 14.38 -0.97
N PHE A 55 10.40 14.01 -0.59
CA PHE A 55 9.94 12.63 -0.63
C PHE A 55 9.91 12.09 -2.05
N ALA A 56 9.34 12.83 -3.01
CA ALA A 56 9.26 12.42 -4.41
C ALA A 56 10.64 12.20 -5.02
N ASP A 57 11.57 13.12 -4.78
CA ASP A 57 12.97 13.03 -5.23
C ASP A 57 13.64 11.78 -4.65
N TYR A 58 13.55 11.58 -3.33
CA TYR A 58 14.10 10.39 -2.70
C TYR A 58 13.47 9.11 -3.26
N PHE A 59 12.14 9.05 -3.33
CA PHE A 59 11.41 7.88 -3.81
C PHE A 59 11.82 7.55 -5.24
N SER A 60 11.91 8.54 -6.13
CA SER A 60 12.36 8.35 -7.52
C SER A 60 13.78 7.80 -7.60
N SER A 61 14.67 8.18 -6.67
CA SER A 61 16.07 7.73 -6.65
C SER A 61 16.25 6.28 -6.22
N VAL A 62 15.35 5.76 -5.37
CA VAL A 62 15.40 4.39 -4.85
C VAL A 62 14.45 3.45 -5.58
N PHE A 63 13.44 4.00 -6.24
CA PHE A 63 12.51 3.26 -7.06
C PHE A 63 13.21 2.80 -8.32
N LYS A 64 13.30 1.48 -8.50
CA LYS A 64 13.75 0.89 -9.76
C LYS A 64 12.51 0.67 -10.61
N PRO A 65 12.33 1.41 -11.72
CA PRO A 65 11.31 1.06 -12.68
C PRO A 65 11.58 -0.37 -13.14
N SER A 66 10.56 -1.22 -13.18
CA SER A 66 10.66 -2.45 -13.96
C SER A 66 10.93 -2.00 -15.39
N MET A 67 12.15 -2.23 -15.89
CA MET A 67 12.42 -2.10 -17.33
C MET A 67 11.37 -2.93 -18.07
N ASP A 68 10.96 -2.41 -19.22
CA ASP A 68 9.91 -2.94 -20.09
C ASP A 68 9.79 -4.46 -19.97
N PHE A 69 8.59 -4.94 -19.64
CA PHE A 69 8.26 -6.35 -19.74
C PHE A 69 8.43 -6.78 -21.21
N ASP A 70 9.63 -7.17 -21.60
CA ASP A 70 9.80 -8.07 -22.74
C ASP A 70 9.12 -9.36 -22.31
N GLY A 71 8.07 -9.77 -23.03
CA GLY A 71 7.16 -10.85 -22.65
C GLY A 71 7.82 -12.25 -22.54
N ASN A 72 9.15 -12.32 -22.56
CA ASN A 72 9.98 -13.50 -22.42
C ASN A 72 10.89 -13.49 -21.18
N ASP A 73 10.88 -12.44 -20.35
CA ASP A 73 11.63 -12.44 -19.09
C ASP A 73 10.92 -13.30 -18.04
N GLU A 74 11.29 -14.57 -18.01
CA GLU A 74 11.06 -15.45 -16.87
C GLU A 74 11.66 -14.74 -15.64
N CYS A 75 10.81 -14.27 -14.73
CA CYS A 75 11.23 -13.48 -13.59
C CYS A 75 12.23 -14.28 -12.74
N LYS A 76 13.53 -14.07 -12.95
CA LYS A 76 14.55 -14.53 -12.00
C LYS A 76 14.60 -13.55 -10.85
N SER A 77 13.50 -13.50 -10.12
CA SER A 77 13.45 -12.78 -8.86
C SER A 77 14.11 -13.69 -7.83
N ASP A 78 15.27 -13.26 -7.31
CA ASP A 78 15.87 -13.84 -6.10
C ASP A 78 15.04 -13.50 -4.83
N CYS A 79 13.79 -13.05 -5.01
CA CYS A 79 12.77 -12.93 -3.96
C CYS A 79 12.27 -14.32 -3.57
N VAL A 80 13.14 -15.15 -2.97
CA VAL A 80 12.77 -16.43 -2.33
C VAL A 80 12.12 -16.17 -0.96
N GLY A 81 11.34 -15.09 -0.83
CA GLY A 81 10.71 -14.68 0.41
C GLY A 81 9.33 -14.12 0.12
N ASP A 82 8.31 -14.92 0.41
CA ASP A 82 6.88 -14.64 0.28
C ASP A 82 6.34 -14.42 -1.14
N LEU A 83 6.42 -15.50 -1.94
CA LEU A 83 5.34 -15.77 -2.88
C LEU A 83 4.06 -16.00 -2.06
N VAL A 84 3.28 -14.95 -1.85
CA VAL A 84 1.89 -15.07 -1.41
C VAL A 84 1.19 -15.89 -2.49
N LYS A 85 1.05 -17.19 -2.24
CA LYS A 85 0.31 -18.07 -3.12
C LYS A 85 -1.15 -17.67 -3.01
N ILE A 86 -1.59 -16.81 -3.93
CA ILE A 86 -3.00 -16.53 -4.11
C ILE A 86 -3.62 -17.86 -4.55
N GLU A 87 -4.54 -18.37 -3.72
CA GLU A 87 -5.29 -19.56 -4.07
C GLU A 87 -6.08 -19.30 -5.35
N ASN A 88 -6.32 -20.36 -6.14
CA ASN A 88 -7.07 -20.21 -7.37
C ASN A 88 -8.47 -19.68 -7.04
N VAL A 89 -8.85 -18.56 -7.66
CA VAL A 89 -10.20 -18.02 -7.56
C VAL A 89 -11.17 -19.00 -8.20
N THR A 90 -12.17 -19.44 -7.43
CA THR A 90 -13.23 -20.32 -7.90
C THR A 90 -14.44 -19.53 -8.36
N TYR A 91 -15.35 -20.18 -9.09
CA TYR A 91 -16.63 -19.59 -9.45
C TYR A 91 -17.44 -19.16 -8.22
N ASP A 92 -17.43 -19.99 -7.17
CA ASP A 92 -18.16 -19.72 -5.93
C ASP A 92 -17.62 -18.48 -5.21
N ASP A 93 -16.30 -18.24 -5.25
CA ASP A 93 -15.70 -17.02 -4.71
C ASP A 93 -16.21 -15.77 -5.43
N VAL A 94 -16.37 -15.83 -6.76
CA VAL A 94 -16.91 -14.73 -7.56
C VAL A 94 -18.39 -14.50 -7.24
N VAL A 95 -19.19 -15.56 -7.15
CA VAL A 95 -20.61 -15.46 -6.78
C VAL A 95 -20.77 -14.87 -5.38
N LEU A 96 -19.97 -15.34 -4.42
CA LEU A 96 -19.98 -14.83 -3.05
C LEU A 96 -19.64 -13.34 -3.02
N ALA A 97 -18.55 -12.94 -3.68
CA ALA A 97 -18.13 -11.54 -3.75
C ALA A 97 -19.20 -10.63 -4.36
N ILE A 98 -19.88 -11.07 -5.44
CA ILE A 98 -21.00 -10.34 -6.05
C ILE A 98 -22.17 -10.22 -5.06
N SER A 99 -22.49 -11.29 -4.33
CA SER A 99 -23.59 -11.30 -3.36
C SER A 99 -23.36 -10.34 -2.18
N GLU A 100 -22.09 -10.13 -1.80
CA GLU A 100 -21.69 -9.23 -0.71
C GLU A 100 -21.61 -7.76 -1.13
N LEU A 101 -21.66 -7.44 -2.44
CA LEU A 101 -21.68 -6.07 -2.91
C LEU A 101 -22.81 -5.28 -2.26
N LYS A 102 -22.49 -4.08 -1.76
CA LYS A 102 -23.50 -3.15 -1.26
C LYS A 102 -24.44 -2.79 -2.41
N SER A 103 -25.76 -2.92 -2.19
CA SER A 103 -26.74 -2.45 -3.18
C SER A 103 -26.73 -0.92 -3.18
N SER A 104 -25.99 -0.33 -4.11
CA SER A 104 -25.82 1.11 -4.22
C SER A 104 -26.14 1.55 -5.65
N LEU A 105 -26.77 2.73 -5.74
CA LEU A 105 -26.98 3.44 -7.00
C LEU A 105 -25.79 4.35 -7.35
N THR A 106 -24.84 4.53 -6.43
CA THR A 106 -23.63 5.31 -6.66
C THR A 106 -22.67 4.54 -7.56
N VAL A 107 -22.07 5.25 -8.51
CA VAL A 107 -21.10 4.68 -9.44
C VAL A 107 -19.67 4.82 -8.93
N GLY A 108 -18.84 3.81 -9.21
CA GLY A 108 -17.40 3.87 -9.01
C GLY A 108 -16.68 4.52 -10.19
N VAL A 109 -15.37 4.31 -10.28
CA VAL A 109 -14.53 4.79 -11.39
C VAL A 109 -14.89 4.16 -12.74
N ASP A 110 -15.58 3.01 -12.71
CA ASP A 110 -16.10 2.27 -13.85
C ASP A 110 -17.42 2.85 -14.39
N ASN A 111 -18.04 3.81 -13.70
CA ASN A 111 -19.36 4.34 -13.99
C ASN A 111 -20.50 3.31 -13.93
N ILE A 112 -20.32 2.17 -13.25
CA ILE A 112 -21.32 1.10 -13.15
C ILE A 112 -21.83 1.00 -11.69
N PRO A 113 -23.14 1.13 -11.45
CA PRO A 113 -23.68 0.91 -10.12
C PRO A 113 -23.58 -0.56 -9.69
N SER A 114 -23.18 -0.81 -8.45
CA SER A 114 -23.01 -2.16 -7.91
C SER A 114 -24.29 -3.00 -7.91
N PHE A 115 -25.48 -2.38 -7.89
CA PHE A 115 -26.75 -3.12 -7.96
C PHE A 115 -26.94 -3.87 -9.29
N ILE A 116 -26.36 -3.37 -10.39
CA ILE A 116 -26.45 -4.02 -11.71
C ILE A 116 -25.71 -5.36 -11.68
N ILE A 117 -24.48 -5.35 -11.18
CA ILE A 117 -23.63 -6.55 -11.07
C ILE A 117 -24.27 -7.56 -10.13
N LYS A 118 -24.86 -7.08 -9.02
CA LYS A 118 -25.57 -7.93 -8.07
C LYS A 118 -26.83 -8.60 -8.66
N GLY A 119 -27.40 -8.05 -9.72
CA GLY A 119 -28.52 -8.66 -10.44
C GLY A 119 -28.10 -9.80 -11.40
N CYS A 120 -26.80 -10.02 -11.60
CA CYS A 120 -26.27 -11.04 -12.50
C CYS A 120 -25.93 -12.38 -11.81
N SER A 121 -26.07 -12.46 -10.47
CA SER A 121 -25.94 -13.70 -9.69
C SER A 121 -27.26 -14.43 -9.54
#